data_AF-A0A0J9XG84-F1
#
_entry.id   AF-A0A0J9XG84-F1
#
_cell.length_a   1.000
_cell.length_b   1.000
_cell.length_c   1.000
_cell.angle_alpha   90.00
_cell.angle_beta   90.00
_cell.angle_gamma   90.00
#
_symmetry.space_group_name_H-M   'P 1'
#
loop_
_entity.id
_entity.type
_entity.pdbx_description
1 polymer ?
#
loop_
_entity_poly.entity_id
_entity_poly.type
_entity_poly.pdbx_seq_one_letter_code
_entity_poly.pdbx_strand_id
1 'polypeptide(L)'
;MTLSGIYEPSPSTSDSDSLFSPSASSLSSSISSTPRPLEDEPALSAAARQQLLERLLAQMDPAAVKQVEDAAAAVRQQQFDHPPTVRCLERARVSTEHGEAFLYRYVSSADPGKEHLAWVYRGAPLAHSLATRLAGESEDQHKVRGYYPGTLLDSATSQQHSPHARDGIDTTDGGAALVRIHSECFTGDIMGSTRCDCGEQLKEAKRIISQRGGVILYLRQEGRGIGLGEKMKAYNLQDLGVDTVVANQLLGHASDARTFGLATAILEDLGLSEIRLLTNNPDKISSVEGSKRVVRVTERVAMIPLAWQNKPEGIYSKELDRYLHTKRTRMGHLLD
;
A
#
# COMPACT_ATOMS: atom_id res chain seq x y z
N MET A 1 41.19 22.87 35.47
CA MET A 1 41.33 21.46 35.91
C MET A 1 41.06 20.58 34.70
N THR A 2 42.12 19.91 34.27
CA THR A 2 42.24 18.99 33.13
C THR A 2 41.63 17.62 33.41
N LEU A 3 41.13 16.96 32.35
CA LEU A 3 41.16 15.52 32.01
C LEU A 3 40.41 15.42 30.65
N SER A 4 40.99 15.37 29.45
CA SER A 4 41.88 14.40 28.77
C SER A 4 41.28 13.01 28.50
N GLY A 5 41.18 12.67 27.20
CA GLY A 5 41.00 11.32 26.63
C GLY A 5 39.72 11.19 25.77
N ILE A 6 39.69 10.63 24.56
CA ILE A 6 40.66 9.85 23.78
C ILE A 6 40.19 9.90 22.31
N TYR A 7 41.00 10.40 21.37
CA TYR A 7 41.17 9.82 20.01
C TYR A 7 42.31 10.55 19.29
N GLU A 8 43.49 9.94 19.23
CA GLU A 8 44.53 10.32 18.26
C GLU A 8 44.72 9.14 17.28
N PRO A 9 44.96 9.42 15.98
CA PRO A 9 45.23 8.39 14.99
C PRO A 9 46.72 8.03 15.00
N SER A 10 47.04 6.76 14.74
CA SER A 10 48.43 6.32 14.53
C SER A 10 48.63 5.75 13.13
N PRO A 11 49.86 5.84 12.56
CA PRO A 11 50.10 5.75 11.13
C PRO A 11 50.53 4.35 10.64
N SER A 12 50.58 4.26 9.31
CA SER A 12 51.02 3.16 8.45
C SER A 12 52.30 2.42 8.84
N THR A 13 52.29 1.10 8.66
CA THR A 13 53.46 0.30 8.27
C THR A 13 53.07 -0.78 7.26
N SER A 14 53.94 -0.95 6.27
CA SER A 14 53.90 -1.89 5.16
C SER A 14 54.24 -3.32 5.54
N ASP A 15 53.83 -4.23 4.66
CA ASP A 15 54.48 -5.49 4.22
C ASP A 15 53.73 -6.81 4.39
N SER A 16 53.90 -7.60 3.32
CA SER A 16 53.70 -9.03 3.11
C SER A 16 52.32 -9.55 2.68
N ASP A 17 52.18 -9.57 1.36
CA ASP A 17 52.06 -10.78 0.54
C ASP A 17 51.09 -11.90 0.93
N SER A 18 50.22 -12.13 -0.04
CA SER A 18 49.63 -13.40 -0.43
C SER A 18 48.63 -14.01 0.54
N LEU A 19 47.39 -14.09 0.07
CA LEU A 19 46.54 -15.29 0.10
C LEU A 19 45.13 -14.80 -0.25
N PHE A 20 44.80 -14.76 -1.54
CA PHE A 20 43.45 -15.06 -2.05
C PHE A 20 43.49 -14.96 -3.58
N SER A 21 43.95 -16.03 -4.22
CA SER A 21 43.64 -16.29 -5.62
C SER A 21 42.28 -16.99 -5.67
N PRO A 22 41.25 -16.48 -6.36
CA PRO A 22 40.09 -17.29 -6.68
C PRO A 22 40.45 -18.13 -7.90
N SER A 23 40.77 -19.41 -7.68
CA SER A 23 40.84 -20.39 -8.75
C SER A 23 39.44 -20.59 -9.33
N ALA A 24 39.32 -20.30 -10.62
CA ALA A 24 38.19 -20.72 -11.43
C ALA A 24 38.17 -22.25 -11.49
N SER A 25 37.22 -22.87 -10.81
CA SER A 25 36.83 -24.25 -11.07
C SER A 25 35.34 -24.29 -11.38
N SER A 26 35.07 -24.84 -12.56
CA SER A 26 33.79 -25.04 -13.20
C SER A 26 32.81 -25.80 -12.32
N LEU A 27 31.74 -25.13 -11.90
CA LEU A 27 30.48 -25.77 -11.57
C LEU A 27 29.46 -25.39 -12.64
N SER A 28 29.58 -26.02 -13.80
CA SER A 28 28.49 -26.10 -14.76
C SER A 28 27.50 -27.16 -14.27
N SER A 29 26.72 -26.83 -13.25
CA SER A 29 25.45 -27.50 -13.00
C SER A 29 24.35 -26.58 -13.52
N SER A 30 23.87 -26.90 -14.72
CA SER A 30 22.66 -26.34 -15.30
C SER A 30 21.50 -26.57 -14.34
N ILE A 31 21.17 -25.55 -13.55
CA ILE A 31 19.93 -25.50 -12.77
C ILE A 31 18.81 -25.40 -13.81
N SER A 32 18.16 -26.54 -14.08
CA SER A 32 16.92 -26.58 -14.86
C SER A 32 15.90 -25.69 -14.16
N SER A 33 15.60 -24.53 -14.77
CA SER A 33 14.77 -23.47 -14.21
C SER A 33 13.26 -23.72 -14.33
N THR A 34 12.85 -24.94 -14.67
CA THR A 34 11.45 -25.34 -14.65
C THR A 34 11.08 -25.79 -13.24
N PRO A 35 10.19 -25.08 -12.51
CA PRO A 35 9.65 -25.62 -11.27
C PRO A 35 9.02 -26.98 -11.59
N ARG A 36 9.37 -28.03 -10.80
CA ARG A 36 8.64 -29.29 -10.86
C ARG A 36 7.16 -28.96 -10.66
N PRO A 37 6.26 -29.38 -11.56
CA PRO A 37 4.84 -29.29 -11.27
C PRO A 37 4.58 -30.01 -9.94
N LEU A 38 3.61 -29.51 -9.17
CA LEU A 38 3.04 -30.20 -8.02
C LEU A 38 2.34 -31.47 -8.53
N GLU A 39 3.11 -32.43 -9.01
CA GLU A 39 2.64 -33.75 -9.39
C GLU A 39 2.70 -34.64 -8.14
N ASP A 40 1.58 -35.33 -7.90
CA ASP A 40 1.37 -36.43 -6.95
C ASP A 40 0.69 -36.17 -5.58
N GLU A 41 0.08 -35.01 -5.34
CA GLU A 41 -0.96 -34.92 -4.30
C GLU A 41 -2.35 -35.12 -4.93
N PRO A 42 -3.16 -36.10 -4.49
CA PRO A 42 -4.45 -36.36 -5.10
C PRO A 42 -5.39 -35.17 -4.87
N ALA A 43 -5.65 -34.42 -5.94
CA ALA A 43 -6.65 -33.36 -5.93
C ALA A 43 -8.03 -33.93 -5.56
N LEU A 44 -8.82 -33.17 -4.81
CA LEU A 44 -10.21 -33.53 -4.55
C LEU A 44 -10.96 -33.76 -5.86
N SER A 45 -11.64 -34.91 -5.98
CA SER A 45 -12.47 -35.22 -7.14
C SER A 45 -13.53 -34.12 -7.33
N ALA A 46 -14.00 -33.93 -8.57
CA ALA A 46 -15.05 -32.95 -8.86
C ALA A 46 -16.31 -33.18 -8.00
N ALA A 47 -16.69 -34.44 -7.79
CA ALA A 47 -17.81 -34.81 -6.93
C ALA A 47 -17.56 -34.45 -5.45
N ALA A 48 -16.35 -34.70 -4.94
CA ALA A 48 -15.98 -34.34 -3.57
C ALA A 48 -15.97 -32.82 -3.35
N ARG A 49 -15.48 -32.05 -4.34
CA ARG A 49 -15.53 -30.58 -4.33
C ARG A 49 -16.97 -30.07 -4.29
N GLN A 50 -17.84 -30.62 -5.13
CA GLN A 50 -19.25 -30.24 -5.19
C GLN A 50 -19.98 -30.54 -3.86
N GLN A 51 -19.79 -31.75 -3.31
CA GLN A 51 -20.38 -32.12 -2.02
C GLN A 51 -19.86 -31.28 -0.85
N LEU A 52 -18.58 -30.89 -0.87
CA LEU A 52 -18.03 -29.96 0.11
C LEU A 52 -18.70 -28.59 -0.01
N LEU A 53 -18.80 -28.05 -1.23
CA LEU A 53 -19.42 -26.76 -1.48
C LEU A 53 -20.88 -26.73 -1.03
N GLU A 54 -21.67 -27.75 -1.37
CA GLU A 54 -23.07 -27.84 -0.97
C GLU A 54 -23.23 -27.85 0.56
N ARG A 55 -22.39 -28.60 1.27
CA ARG A 55 -22.41 -28.61 2.76
C ARG A 55 -22.06 -27.26 3.35
N LEU A 56 -21.10 -26.54 2.77
CA LEU A 56 -20.71 -25.21 3.24
C LEU A 56 -21.83 -24.18 2.99
N LEU A 57 -22.42 -24.18 1.80
CA LEU A 57 -23.54 -23.29 1.46
C LEU A 57 -24.77 -23.55 2.33
N ALA A 58 -25.05 -24.82 2.66
CA ALA A 58 -26.16 -25.19 3.53
C ALA A 58 -26.01 -24.70 4.99
N GLN A 59 -24.79 -24.36 5.41
CA GLN A 59 -24.52 -23.81 6.75
C GLN A 59 -24.67 -22.29 6.81
N MET A 60 -24.86 -21.61 5.68
CA MET A 60 -25.02 -20.16 5.66
C MET A 60 -26.35 -19.73 6.28
N ASP A 61 -26.28 -18.81 7.24
CA ASP A 61 -27.44 -18.12 7.78
C ASP A 61 -27.57 -16.72 7.14
N PRO A 62 -28.61 -16.48 6.30
CA PRO A 62 -28.84 -15.17 5.69
C PRO A 62 -29.02 -14.03 6.70
N ALA A 63 -29.56 -14.30 7.90
CA ALA A 63 -29.74 -13.29 8.92
C ALA A 63 -28.40 -12.85 9.51
N ALA A 64 -27.51 -13.81 9.82
CA ALA A 64 -26.15 -13.54 10.26
C ALA A 64 -25.36 -12.76 9.20
N VAL A 65 -25.46 -13.15 7.92
CA VAL A 65 -24.81 -12.43 6.80
C VAL A 65 -25.28 -10.96 6.76
N LYS A 66 -26.59 -10.72 6.84
CA LYS A 66 -27.15 -9.36 6.86
C LYS A 66 -26.64 -8.56 8.05
N GLN A 67 -26.58 -9.17 9.24
CA GLN A 67 -26.09 -8.49 10.44
C GLN A 67 -24.63 -8.04 10.30
N VAL A 68 -23.78 -8.87 9.69
CA VAL A 68 -22.36 -8.54 9.45
C VAL A 68 -22.21 -7.41 8.42
N GLU A 69 -23.00 -7.44 7.34
CA GLU A 69 -23.01 -6.36 6.34
C GLU A 69 -23.51 -5.03 6.93
N ASP A 70 -24.59 -5.07 7.73
CA ASP A 70 -25.14 -3.89 8.40
C ASP A 70 -24.13 -3.31 9.40
N ALA A 71 -23.41 -4.16 10.15
CA ALA A 71 -22.35 -3.73 11.06
C ALA A 71 -21.19 -3.06 10.31
N ALA A 72 -20.74 -3.63 9.19
CA ALA A 72 -19.69 -3.04 8.35
C ALA A 72 -20.14 -1.70 7.74
N ALA A 73 -21.41 -1.59 7.33
CA ALA A 73 -21.99 -0.35 6.84
C ALA A 73 -22.04 0.73 7.93
N ALA A 74 -22.44 0.37 9.16
CA ALA A 74 -22.47 1.29 10.29
C ALA A 74 -21.07 1.84 10.63
N VAL A 75 -20.03 0.99 10.61
CA VAL A 75 -18.64 1.44 10.81
C VAL A 75 -18.18 2.37 9.69
N ARG A 76 -18.51 2.07 8.43
CA ARG A 76 -18.25 2.97 7.30
C ARG A 76 -18.91 4.32 7.47
N GLN A 77 -20.20 4.35 7.84
CA GLN A 77 -20.94 5.57 8.07
C GLN A 77 -20.35 6.38 9.22
N GLN A 78 -20.00 5.73 10.34
CA GLN A 78 -19.36 6.38 11.48
C GLN A 78 -18.06 7.08 11.07
N GLN A 79 -17.18 6.41 10.32
CA GLN A 79 -15.92 7.01 9.86
C GLN A 79 -16.08 8.02 8.73
N PHE A 80 -17.16 7.93 7.96
CA PHE A 80 -17.55 8.95 6.98
C PHE A 80 -17.96 10.25 7.68
N ASP A 81 -18.70 10.15 8.78
CA ASP A 81 -19.14 11.31 9.56
C ASP A 81 -18.00 11.87 10.45
N HIS A 82 -17.21 10.96 11.03
CA HIS A 82 -16.16 11.25 11.99
C HIS A 82 -14.90 10.45 11.65
N PRO A 83 -14.04 10.97 10.75
CA PRO A 83 -12.76 10.35 10.46
C PRO A 83 -11.94 10.10 11.73
N PRO A 84 -11.18 9.00 11.81
CA PRO A 84 -10.32 8.74 12.95
C PRO A 84 -9.23 9.80 13.06
N THR A 85 -8.69 9.96 14.26
CA THR A 85 -7.49 10.77 14.47
C THR A 85 -6.27 9.98 14.05
N VAL A 86 -5.32 10.68 13.42
CA VAL A 86 -4.05 10.09 12.96
C VAL A 86 -2.88 10.84 13.57
N ARG A 87 -1.75 10.15 13.66
CA ARG A 87 -0.48 10.76 14.06
C ARG A 87 0.64 10.21 13.20
N CYS A 88 1.35 11.10 12.51
CA CYS A 88 2.60 10.81 11.85
C CYS A 88 3.68 10.61 12.92
N LEU A 89 4.22 9.40 13.00
CA LEU A 89 5.26 9.05 13.94
C LEU A 89 6.62 9.47 13.39
N GLU A 90 6.99 9.02 12.19
CA GLU A 90 8.27 9.38 11.55
C GLU A 90 8.08 9.70 10.08
N ARG A 91 9.08 10.38 9.54
CA ARG A 91 9.30 10.52 8.10
C ARG A 91 10.76 10.28 7.72
N ALA A 92 10.98 9.57 6.61
CA ALA A 92 12.31 9.36 6.05
C ALA A 92 12.33 9.48 4.52
N ARG A 93 13.47 9.95 3.98
CA ARG A 93 13.75 9.88 2.53
C ARG A 93 14.09 8.44 2.14
N VAL A 94 13.51 7.96 1.06
CA VAL A 94 13.76 6.62 0.50
C VAL A 94 14.08 6.75 -0.99
N SER A 95 15.19 6.16 -1.42
CA SER A 95 15.52 6.01 -2.83
C SER A 95 14.69 4.87 -3.43
N THR A 96 14.00 5.12 -4.54
CA THR A 96 13.18 4.12 -5.25
C THR A 96 13.63 3.97 -6.71
N GLU A 97 13.15 2.94 -7.40
CA GLU A 97 13.34 2.77 -8.85
C GLU A 97 12.74 3.92 -9.69
N HIS A 98 11.87 4.73 -9.08
CA HIS A 98 11.22 5.88 -9.71
C HIS A 98 11.76 7.23 -9.22
N GLY A 99 12.91 7.23 -8.56
CA GLY A 99 13.51 8.42 -7.94
C GLY A 99 13.24 8.51 -6.44
N GLU A 100 13.44 9.70 -5.87
CA GLU A 100 13.31 9.91 -4.44
C GLU A 100 11.85 10.07 -4.01
N ALA A 101 11.51 9.44 -2.88
CA ALA A 101 10.24 9.60 -2.20
C ALA A 101 10.46 9.87 -0.71
N PHE A 102 9.50 10.52 -0.06
CA PHE A 102 9.43 10.58 1.39
C PHE A 102 8.37 9.59 1.89
N LEU A 103 8.79 8.73 2.82
CA LEU A 103 7.94 7.77 3.49
C LEU A 103 7.52 8.32 4.86
N TYR A 104 6.22 8.37 5.10
CA TYR A 104 5.62 8.80 6.37
C TYR A 104 4.95 7.58 7.02
N ARG A 105 5.20 7.37 8.32
CA ARG A 105 4.57 6.31 9.09
C ARG A 105 3.49 6.88 9.99
N TYR A 106 2.27 6.37 9.86
CA TYR A 106 1.08 6.82 10.57
C TYR A 106 0.52 5.75 11.49
N VAL A 107 0.03 6.17 12.65
CA VAL A 107 -0.88 5.38 13.50
C VAL A 107 -2.23 6.06 13.58
N SER A 108 -3.27 5.28 13.88
CA SER A 108 -4.66 5.71 13.82
C SER A 108 -5.43 5.26 15.07
N SER A 109 -6.40 6.05 15.51
CA SER A 109 -7.27 5.68 16.63
C SER A 109 -8.29 4.59 16.28
N ALA A 110 -8.58 4.36 15.00
CA ALA A 110 -9.47 3.28 14.57
C ALA A 110 -8.81 1.89 14.66
N ASP A 111 -7.48 1.84 14.54
CA ASP A 111 -6.69 0.61 14.52
C ASP A 111 -5.27 0.83 15.10
N PRO A 112 -5.15 1.12 16.42
CA PRO A 112 -3.88 1.53 17.04
C PRO A 112 -2.72 0.53 16.90
N GLY A 113 -3.03 -0.74 16.65
CA GLY A 113 -2.04 -1.80 16.41
C GLY A 113 -1.49 -1.86 14.99
N LYS A 114 -1.93 -0.97 14.09
CA LYS A 114 -1.50 -0.93 12.69
C LYS A 114 -0.74 0.34 12.38
N GLU A 115 0.17 0.19 11.41
CA GLU A 115 0.99 1.27 10.88
C GLU A 115 0.64 1.48 9.41
N HIS A 116 0.21 2.68 9.06
CA HIS A 116 -0.14 3.03 7.69
C HIS A 116 0.96 3.89 7.10
N LEU A 117 1.12 3.87 5.78
CA LEU A 117 2.20 4.60 5.14
C LEU A 117 1.65 5.61 4.14
N ALA A 118 2.31 6.76 4.04
CA ALA A 118 2.15 7.68 2.92
C ALA A 118 3.49 7.83 2.19
N TRP A 119 3.48 7.65 0.88
CA TRP A 119 4.66 7.82 0.03
C TRP A 119 4.46 9.08 -0.79
N VAL A 120 5.27 10.09 -0.53
CA VAL A 120 5.17 11.39 -1.20
C VAL A 120 6.31 11.51 -2.21
N TYR A 121 5.94 11.80 -3.46
CA TYR A 121 6.87 12.07 -4.54
C TYR A 121 6.85 13.54 -4.92
N ARG A 122 8.01 14.05 -5.34
CA ARG A 122 8.21 15.46 -5.73
C ARG A 122 7.78 16.46 -4.66
N GLY A 123 8.06 16.16 -3.40
CA GLY A 123 7.67 17.03 -2.28
C GLY A 123 7.85 16.33 -0.95
N ALA A 124 7.84 17.12 0.11
CA ALA A 124 7.99 16.63 1.48
C ALA A 124 7.22 17.53 2.45
N PRO A 125 5.88 17.67 2.31
CA PRO A 125 5.09 18.50 3.21
C PRO A 125 5.29 18.03 4.65
N LEU A 126 5.45 18.96 5.58
CA LEU A 126 5.56 18.62 6.98
C LEU A 126 4.17 18.27 7.52
N ALA A 127 3.98 16.99 7.80
CA ALA A 127 2.79 16.48 8.49
C ALA A 127 2.52 17.30 9.77
N HIS A 128 1.31 17.82 9.93
CA HIS A 128 0.93 18.68 11.05
C HIS A 128 1.18 17.99 12.40
N SER A 129 0.79 16.73 12.52
CA SER A 129 1.02 15.92 13.72
C SER A 129 2.49 15.60 13.99
N LEU A 130 3.35 15.58 12.96
CA LEU A 130 4.80 15.41 13.11
C LEU A 130 5.45 16.66 13.72
N ALA A 131 4.86 17.85 13.55
CA ALA A 131 5.38 19.09 14.12
C ALA A 131 5.30 19.16 15.65
N THR A 132 4.42 18.38 16.26
CA THR A 132 4.30 18.31 17.72
C THR A 132 5.39 17.39 18.28
N ARG A 133 6.19 17.91 19.23
CA ARG A 133 7.18 17.11 19.98
C ARG A 133 6.49 16.13 20.93
N LEU A 134 7.05 14.94 21.07
CA LEU A 134 6.62 13.98 22.07
C LEU A 134 7.09 14.42 23.48
N ALA A 135 6.44 13.91 24.51
CA ALA A 135 6.80 14.21 25.89
C ALA A 135 8.24 13.75 26.18
N GLY A 136 9.10 14.67 26.60
CA GLY A 136 10.52 14.40 26.85
C GLY A 136 11.40 14.31 25.60
N GLU A 137 10.86 14.53 24.40
CA GLU A 137 11.62 14.50 23.14
C GLU A 137 12.54 15.72 23.02
N SER A 138 13.85 15.48 22.87
CA SER A 138 14.81 16.53 22.57
C SER A 138 14.64 17.03 21.13
N GLU A 139 15.21 18.19 20.82
CA GLU A 139 15.18 18.71 19.45
C GLU A 139 15.87 17.78 18.45
N ASP A 140 17.01 17.18 18.82
CA ASP A 140 17.73 16.27 17.95
C ASP A 140 16.94 14.97 17.72
N GLN A 141 16.24 14.46 18.73
CA GLN A 141 15.33 13.33 18.57
C GLN A 141 14.18 13.66 17.63
N HIS A 142 13.62 14.87 17.71
CA HIS A 142 12.56 15.34 16.82
C HIS A 142 13.04 15.45 15.36
N LYS A 143 14.28 15.88 15.15
CA LYS A 143 14.93 15.87 13.82
C LYS A 143 15.17 14.45 13.31
N VAL A 144 15.65 13.54 14.16
CA VAL A 144 15.82 12.10 13.80
C VAL A 144 14.49 11.48 13.38
N ARG A 145 13.40 11.90 14.02
CA ARG A 145 12.03 11.49 13.68
C ARG A 145 11.52 12.03 12.34
N GLY A 146 12.25 12.94 11.70
CA GLY A 146 11.93 13.43 10.36
C GLY A 146 11.43 14.88 10.31
N TYR A 147 11.37 15.58 11.45
CA TYR A 147 10.95 16.98 11.49
C TYR A 147 12.11 17.92 11.17
N TYR A 148 12.36 18.09 9.88
CA TYR A 148 13.32 19.04 9.31
C TYR A 148 12.83 19.48 7.93
N PRO A 149 13.18 20.69 7.47
CA PRO A 149 12.94 21.08 6.09
C PRO A 149 13.84 20.26 5.15
N GLY A 150 13.28 19.73 4.07
CA GLY A 150 14.05 19.16 2.96
C GLY A 150 14.73 17.85 3.32
N THR A 151 16.05 17.79 3.18
CA THR A 151 16.86 16.59 3.44
C THR A 151 17.97 16.90 4.45
N LEU A 152 18.27 15.96 5.36
CA LEU A 152 19.42 16.08 6.27
C LEU A 152 20.77 15.98 5.55
N LEU A 153 20.79 15.52 4.31
CA LEU A 153 21.98 15.45 3.47
C LEU A 153 22.10 16.76 2.69
N ASP A 154 22.95 17.68 3.16
CA ASP A 154 23.42 18.79 2.35
C ASP A 154 24.56 18.28 1.46
N SER A 155 24.32 18.15 0.16
CA SER A 155 25.39 17.99 -0.83
C SER A 155 25.76 19.38 -1.35
N ALA A 156 26.98 19.82 -1.07
CA ALA A 156 27.59 21.04 -1.62
C ALA A 156 27.64 21.12 -3.16
N THR A 157 27.08 20.12 -3.87
CA THR A 157 26.94 20.03 -5.33
C THR A 157 25.51 20.28 -5.84
N SER A 158 24.50 20.44 -4.99
CA SER A 158 23.12 20.73 -5.43
C SER A 158 22.82 22.23 -5.46
N GLN A 159 23.61 23.01 -6.22
CA GLN A 159 23.30 24.43 -6.49
C GLN A 159 22.08 24.65 -7.41
N GLN A 160 21.25 23.62 -7.68
CA GLN A 160 20.04 23.73 -8.49
C GLN A 160 18.72 23.41 -7.78
N HIS A 161 18.75 23.02 -6.49
CA HIS A 161 17.51 22.83 -5.72
C HIS A 161 17.60 23.67 -4.44
N SER A 162 16.96 24.83 -4.46
CA SER A 162 16.88 25.76 -3.34
C SER A 162 16.38 25.05 -2.07
N PRO A 163 16.95 25.33 -0.87
CA PRO A 163 16.61 24.70 0.41
C PRO A 163 15.24 25.12 0.98
N HIS A 164 14.40 25.77 0.18
CA HIS A 164 12.97 25.77 0.43
C HIS A 164 12.42 24.36 0.16
N ALA A 165 12.49 23.51 1.18
CA ALA A 165 11.54 22.44 1.38
C ALA A 165 10.15 23.00 1.05
N ARG A 166 9.60 22.64 -0.11
CA ARG A 166 8.29 23.16 -0.50
C ARG A 166 7.31 22.67 0.55
N ASP A 167 6.55 23.58 1.16
CA ASP A 167 5.43 23.31 2.09
C ASP A 167 4.28 22.51 1.42
N GLY A 168 4.57 21.76 0.36
CA GLY A 168 3.61 21.08 -0.48
C GLY A 168 4.27 20.15 -1.47
N ILE A 169 3.49 19.77 -2.48
CA ILE A 169 3.88 18.80 -3.52
C ILE A 169 4.09 19.57 -4.84
N ASP A 170 5.25 19.42 -5.45
CA ASP A 170 5.57 19.96 -6.78
C ASP A 170 4.87 19.13 -7.87
N THR A 171 3.69 19.60 -8.25
CA THR A 171 2.93 19.02 -9.35
C THR A 171 3.38 19.60 -10.68
N THR A 172 3.61 18.73 -11.66
CA THR A 172 4.16 19.15 -12.97
C THR A 172 3.23 20.03 -13.80
N ASP A 173 1.92 19.97 -13.52
CA ASP A 173 0.88 20.75 -14.18
C ASP A 173 0.38 21.93 -13.32
N GLY A 174 0.98 22.16 -12.15
CA GLY A 174 0.54 23.17 -11.19
C GLY A 174 -0.84 22.90 -10.57
N GLY A 175 -1.43 21.73 -10.82
CA GLY A 175 -2.73 21.34 -10.30
C GLY A 175 -2.64 20.67 -8.91
N ALA A 176 -3.79 20.21 -8.42
CA ALA A 176 -3.88 19.45 -7.18
C ALA A 176 -3.05 18.16 -7.23
N ALA A 177 -2.56 17.72 -6.07
CA ALA A 177 -1.73 16.51 -5.94
C ALA A 177 -2.47 15.26 -6.45
N LEU A 178 -1.77 14.41 -7.19
CA LEU A 178 -2.31 13.12 -7.61
C LEU A 178 -2.20 12.12 -6.46
N VAL A 179 -3.33 11.56 -6.03
CA VAL A 179 -3.40 10.67 -4.87
C VAL A 179 -3.85 9.28 -5.29
N ARG A 180 -3.18 8.26 -4.77
CA ARG A 180 -3.60 6.86 -4.85
C ARG A 180 -3.85 6.33 -3.44
N ILE A 181 -5.04 5.80 -3.21
CA ILE A 181 -5.36 5.08 -1.97
C ILE A 181 -5.32 3.59 -2.25
N HIS A 182 -4.24 2.96 -1.81
CA HIS A 182 -3.95 1.55 -1.96
C HIS A 182 -4.26 0.80 -0.67
N SER A 183 -5.18 -0.16 -0.74
CA SER A 183 -5.37 -1.11 0.35
C SER A 183 -4.35 -2.23 0.15
N GLU A 184 -3.56 -2.51 1.19
CA GLU A 184 -2.57 -3.59 1.22
C GLU A 184 -3.10 -4.89 0.61
N CYS A 185 -2.28 -5.50 -0.25
CA CYS A 185 -2.53 -6.79 -0.84
C CYS A 185 -1.21 -7.56 -0.95
N PHE A 186 -0.78 -8.23 0.12
CA PHE A 186 0.47 -8.97 0.21
C PHE A 186 0.71 -9.88 -1.00
N THR A 187 -0.29 -10.69 -1.37
CA THR A 187 -0.19 -11.60 -2.52
C THR A 187 0.07 -10.88 -3.84
N GLY A 188 -0.54 -9.70 -4.06
CA GLY A 188 -0.35 -8.94 -5.30
C GLY A 188 0.92 -8.09 -5.26
N ASP A 189 1.09 -7.35 -4.17
CA ASP A 189 2.12 -6.31 -4.00
C ASP A 189 3.52 -6.92 -3.81
N ILE A 190 3.62 -8.08 -3.16
CA ILE A 190 4.90 -8.73 -2.82
C ILE A 190 5.13 -10.00 -3.63
N MET A 191 4.14 -10.90 -3.72
CA MET A 191 4.32 -12.19 -4.40
C MET A 191 4.13 -12.14 -5.92
N GLY A 192 3.64 -11.02 -6.47
CA GLY A 192 3.34 -10.92 -7.90
C GLY A 192 2.18 -11.82 -8.35
N SER A 193 1.20 -12.05 -7.47
CA SER A 193 0.05 -12.90 -7.77
C SER A 193 -0.73 -12.42 -8.99
N THR A 194 -1.05 -13.35 -9.88
CA THR A 194 -1.86 -13.11 -11.08
C THR A 194 -3.37 -13.30 -10.84
N ARG A 195 -3.80 -13.53 -9.58
CA ARG A 195 -5.21 -13.62 -9.17
C ARG A 195 -5.91 -12.27 -9.09
N CYS A 196 -5.14 -11.21 -8.90
CA CYS A 196 -5.64 -9.85 -8.75
C CYS A 196 -4.69 -8.85 -9.42
N ASP A 197 -5.19 -7.64 -9.70
CA ASP A 197 -4.41 -6.57 -10.31
C ASP A 197 -3.71 -5.65 -9.30
N CYS A 198 -3.75 -5.95 -7.99
CA CYS A 198 -3.25 -5.02 -6.96
C CYS A 198 -1.76 -4.64 -7.15
N GLY A 199 -0.89 -5.61 -7.45
CA GLY A 199 0.53 -5.36 -7.65
C GLY A 199 0.79 -4.49 -8.89
N GLU A 200 0.08 -4.77 -9.99
CA GLU A 200 0.11 -3.96 -11.22
C GLU A 200 -0.34 -2.52 -10.94
N GLN A 201 -1.48 -2.35 -10.23
CA GLN A 201 -2.02 -1.05 -9.85
C GLN A 201 -1.05 -0.25 -8.98
N LEU A 202 -0.39 -0.90 -8.01
CA LEU A 202 0.59 -0.23 -7.15
C LEU A 202 1.82 0.22 -7.95
N LYS A 203 2.35 -0.66 -8.82
CA LYS A 203 3.49 -0.33 -9.69
C LYS A 203 3.17 0.84 -10.61
N GLU A 204 2.01 0.82 -11.26
CA GLU A 204 1.59 1.89 -12.15
C GLU A 204 1.34 3.20 -11.39
N ALA A 205 0.75 3.14 -10.19
CA ALA A 205 0.60 4.31 -9.35
C ALA A 205 1.96 4.93 -8.99
N LYS A 206 2.97 4.13 -8.60
CA LYS A 206 4.33 4.62 -8.34
C LYS A 206 4.92 5.29 -9.58
N ARG A 207 4.76 4.68 -10.76
CA ARG A 207 5.26 5.22 -12.02
C ARG A 207 4.62 6.57 -12.39
N ILE A 208 3.29 6.69 -12.30
CA ILE A 208 2.60 7.93 -12.67
C ILE A 208 2.83 9.04 -11.64
N ILE A 209 2.72 8.71 -10.35
CA ILE A 209 2.80 9.70 -9.27
C ILE A 209 4.23 10.23 -9.10
N SER A 210 5.26 9.39 -9.27
CA SER A 210 6.65 9.86 -9.24
C SER A 210 6.94 10.91 -10.31
N GLN A 211 6.34 10.78 -11.49
CA GLN A 211 6.52 11.70 -12.60
C GLN A 211 5.74 13.00 -12.40
N ARG A 212 4.51 12.93 -11.89
CA ARG A 212 3.59 14.07 -11.80
C ARG A 212 3.61 14.81 -10.47
N GLY A 213 4.10 14.16 -9.40
CA GLY A 213 4.03 14.65 -8.02
C GLY A 213 2.72 14.23 -7.34
N GLY A 214 2.81 13.75 -6.11
CA GLY A 214 1.63 13.29 -5.39
C GLY A 214 1.90 12.31 -4.25
N VAL A 215 0.85 11.61 -3.84
CA VAL A 215 0.86 10.74 -2.65
C VAL A 215 0.28 9.36 -2.95
N ILE A 216 0.96 8.32 -2.48
CA ILE A 216 0.40 6.97 -2.38
C ILE A 216 0.15 6.69 -0.91
N LEU A 217 -1.12 6.54 -0.51
CA LEU A 217 -1.49 6.04 0.80
C LEU A 217 -1.56 4.51 0.73
N TYR A 218 -0.73 3.85 1.53
CA TYR A 218 -0.72 2.41 1.70
C TYR A 218 -1.38 2.07 3.03
N LEU A 219 -2.66 1.69 2.97
CA LEU A 219 -3.46 1.37 4.14
C LEU A 219 -3.42 -0.13 4.42
N ARG A 220 -3.04 -0.52 5.64
CA ARG A 220 -2.98 -1.92 6.10
C ARG A 220 -4.35 -2.55 6.35
N GLN A 221 -5.11 -2.67 5.28
CA GLN A 221 -6.48 -3.20 5.20
C GLN A 221 -6.53 -4.43 4.29
N GLU A 222 -5.63 -5.39 4.54
CA GLU A 222 -5.52 -6.63 3.78
C GLU A 222 -6.86 -7.37 3.66
N GLY A 223 -7.10 -7.99 2.50
CA GLY A 223 -8.28 -8.81 2.25
C GLY A 223 -9.61 -8.05 2.25
N ARG A 224 -9.59 -6.72 2.09
CA ARG A 224 -10.76 -5.84 2.32
C ARG A 224 -11.15 -5.73 3.80
N GLY A 225 -10.15 -5.77 4.68
CA GLY A 225 -10.33 -5.60 6.13
C GLY A 225 -10.43 -6.92 6.90
N ILE A 226 -10.53 -8.07 6.22
CA ILE A 226 -10.62 -9.40 6.88
C ILE A 226 -9.23 -9.99 7.23
N GLY A 227 -8.16 -9.43 6.67
CA GLY A 227 -6.78 -9.91 6.90
C GLY A 227 -6.34 -11.04 5.96
N LEU A 228 -5.04 -11.38 6.02
CA LEU A 228 -4.41 -12.33 5.09
C LEU A 228 -4.90 -13.76 5.29
N GLY A 229 -5.04 -14.21 6.54
CA GLY A 229 -5.49 -15.57 6.86
C GLY A 229 -6.86 -15.89 6.27
N GLU A 230 -7.82 -14.99 6.47
CA GLU A 230 -9.18 -15.13 5.95
C GLU A 230 -9.22 -14.97 4.42
N LYS A 231 -8.39 -14.10 3.84
CA LYS A 231 -8.23 -14.01 2.39
C LYS A 231 -7.74 -15.32 1.76
N MET A 232 -6.79 -16.02 2.38
CA MET A 232 -6.33 -17.33 1.90
C MET A 232 -7.44 -18.38 1.95
N LYS A 233 -8.26 -18.38 3.01
CA LYS A 233 -9.45 -19.24 3.07
C LYS A 233 -10.44 -18.89 1.96
N ALA A 234 -10.67 -17.60 1.71
CA ALA A 234 -11.54 -17.14 0.65
C ALA A 234 -11.03 -17.55 -0.75
N TYR A 235 -9.72 -17.59 -0.96
CA TYR A 235 -9.11 -18.15 -2.17
C TYR A 235 -9.42 -19.64 -2.34
N ASN A 236 -9.28 -20.43 -1.27
CA ASN A 236 -9.63 -21.86 -1.31
C ASN A 236 -11.12 -22.06 -1.66
N LEU A 237 -12.01 -21.23 -1.10
CA LEU A 237 -13.44 -21.26 -1.46
C LEU A 237 -13.68 -20.87 -2.92
N GLN A 238 -12.94 -19.89 -3.45
CA GLN A 238 -13.02 -19.54 -4.86
C GLN A 238 -12.53 -20.65 -5.79
N ASP A 239 -11.53 -21.42 -5.36
CA ASP A 239 -11.05 -22.61 -6.06
C ASP A 239 -12.08 -23.76 -6.02
N LEU A 240 -13.02 -23.74 -5.05
CA LEU A 240 -14.22 -24.58 -5.04
C LEU A 240 -15.34 -24.06 -5.97
N GLY A 241 -15.23 -22.83 -6.49
CA GLY A 241 -16.12 -22.30 -7.54
C GLY A 241 -17.02 -21.14 -7.13
N VAL A 242 -17.00 -20.69 -5.87
CA VAL A 242 -17.77 -19.50 -5.46
C VAL A 242 -17.04 -18.20 -5.82
N ASP A 243 -17.77 -17.10 -5.93
CA ASP A 243 -17.14 -15.78 -6.10
C ASP A 243 -16.68 -15.19 -4.76
N THR A 244 -15.99 -14.04 -4.83
CA THR A 244 -15.42 -13.36 -3.66
C THR A 244 -16.48 -12.94 -2.63
N VAL A 245 -17.70 -12.58 -3.06
CA VAL A 245 -18.75 -12.14 -2.13
C VAL A 245 -19.25 -13.32 -1.33
N VAL A 246 -19.60 -14.41 -2.01
CA VAL A 246 -20.08 -15.64 -1.36
C VAL A 246 -18.98 -16.25 -0.48
N ALA A 247 -17.72 -16.23 -0.92
CA ALA A 247 -16.60 -16.70 -0.11
C ALA A 247 -16.46 -15.94 1.20
N ASN A 248 -16.59 -14.60 1.20
CA ASN A 248 -16.54 -13.81 2.43
C ASN A 248 -17.74 -14.11 3.34
N GLN A 249 -18.94 -14.23 2.78
CA GLN A 249 -20.15 -14.54 3.54
C GLN A 249 -20.07 -15.92 4.21
N LEU A 250 -19.53 -16.93 3.51
CA LEU A 250 -19.27 -18.26 4.08
C LEU A 250 -18.30 -18.22 5.26
N LEU A 251 -17.37 -17.26 5.27
CA LEU A 251 -16.41 -17.05 6.35
C LEU A 251 -16.95 -16.12 7.46
N GLY A 252 -18.20 -15.66 7.36
CA GLY A 252 -18.81 -14.76 8.34
C GLY A 252 -18.31 -13.32 8.24
N HIS A 253 -17.77 -12.90 7.09
CA HIS A 253 -17.28 -11.55 6.85
C HIS A 253 -18.19 -10.76 5.91
N ALA A 254 -18.16 -9.44 6.03
CA ALA A 254 -18.76 -8.55 5.05
C ALA A 254 -18.03 -8.67 3.70
N SER A 255 -18.76 -8.40 2.62
CA SER A 255 -18.21 -8.32 1.27
C SER A 255 -17.08 -7.28 1.14
N ASP A 256 -17.18 -6.18 1.88
CA ASP A 256 -16.14 -5.17 2.02
C ASP A 256 -16.23 -4.46 3.37
N ALA A 257 -15.26 -4.71 4.26
CA ALA A 257 -15.21 -4.10 5.59
C ALA A 257 -14.31 -2.85 5.64
N ARG A 258 -13.83 -2.35 4.50
CA ARG A 258 -12.90 -1.22 4.47
C ARG A 258 -13.61 0.09 4.74
N THR A 259 -12.88 0.98 5.40
CA THR A 259 -13.22 2.39 5.59
C THR A 259 -12.12 3.27 5.01
N PHE A 260 -12.49 4.48 4.58
CA PHE A 260 -11.54 5.44 3.99
C PHE A 260 -11.43 6.76 4.77
N GLY A 261 -12.10 6.90 5.92
CA GLY A 261 -11.91 8.06 6.80
C GLY A 261 -10.45 8.20 7.26
N LEU A 262 -9.74 7.09 7.42
CA LEU A 262 -8.29 7.11 7.67
C LEU A 262 -7.50 7.80 6.55
N ALA A 263 -7.87 7.58 5.28
CA ALA A 263 -7.22 8.27 4.17
C ALA A 263 -7.47 9.77 4.23
N THR A 264 -8.71 10.18 4.52
CA THR A 264 -9.09 11.60 4.71
C THR A 264 -8.21 12.25 5.78
N ALA A 265 -8.08 11.61 6.95
CA ALA A 265 -7.31 12.14 8.06
C ALA A 265 -5.80 12.24 7.75
N ILE A 266 -5.22 11.27 7.04
CA ILE A 266 -3.81 11.34 6.62
C ILE A 266 -3.60 12.48 5.62
N LEU A 267 -4.51 12.66 4.66
CA LEU A 267 -4.39 13.73 3.67
C LEU A 267 -4.52 15.12 4.31
N GLU A 268 -5.46 15.28 5.25
CA GLU A 268 -5.62 16.50 6.04
C GLU A 268 -4.35 16.78 6.86
N ASP A 269 -3.78 15.76 7.51
CA ASP A 269 -2.53 15.91 8.27
C ASP A 269 -1.33 16.29 7.39
N LEU A 270 -1.32 15.86 6.12
CA LEU A 270 -0.34 16.27 5.12
C LEU A 270 -0.62 17.66 4.51
N GLY A 271 -1.69 18.34 4.92
CA GLY A 271 -2.09 19.65 4.43
C GLY A 271 -2.77 19.63 3.04
N LEU A 272 -3.27 18.47 2.59
CA LEU A 272 -3.88 18.30 1.27
C LEU A 272 -5.41 18.41 1.36
N SER A 273 -5.96 19.58 1.01
CA SER A 273 -7.41 19.83 0.97
C SER A 273 -8.05 19.58 -0.40
N GLU A 274 -7.26 19.55 -1.47
CA GLU A 274 -7.71 19.28 -2.84
C GLU A 274 -6.82 18.25 -3.51
N ILE A 275 -7.43 17.21 -4.08
CA ILE A 275 -6.70 16.09 -4.67
C ILE A 275 -7.32 15.66 -6.00
N ARG A 276 -6.49 15.07 -6.85
CA ARG A 276 -6.96 14.23 -7.97
C ARG A 276 -6.81 12.78 -7.56
N LEU A 277 -7.88 11.99 -7.63
CA LEU A 277 -7.87 10.63 -7.09
C LEU A 277 -7.72 9.59 -8.19
N LEU A 278 -6.64 8.81 -8.13
CA LEU A 278 -6.36 7.69 -9.02
C LEU A 278 -7.14 6.44 -8.56
N THR A 279 -8.36 6.30 -9.09
CA THR A 279 -9.30 5.23 -8.68
C THR A 279 -10.30 4.86 -9.78
N ASN A 280 -10.65 3.57 -9.78
CA ASN A 280 -11.80 3.01 -10.51
C ASN A 280 -13.01 2.78 -9.62
N ASN A 281 -12.85 2.91 -8.30
CA ASN A 281 -13.95 2.75 -7.36
C ASN A 281 -14.58 4.12 -7.09
N PRO A 282 -15.82 4.39 -7.56
CA PRO A 282 -16.50 5.65 -7.28
C PRO A 282 -16.81 5.82 -5.78
N ASP A 283 -17.04 4.73 -5.04
CA ASP A 283 -17.29 4.80 -3.60
C ASP A 283 -16.07 5.32 -2.83
N LYS A 284 -14.86 5.12 -3.35
CA LYS A 284 -13.65 5.73 -2.76
C LYS A 284 -13.66 7.25 -2.87
N ILE A 285 -14.26 7.81 -3.91
CA ILE A 285 -14.32 9.26 -4.10
C ILE A 285 -15.17 9.85 -2.98
N SER A 286 -16.42 9.41 -2.86
CA SER A 286 -17.33 9.89 -1.82
C SER A 286 -16.79 9.63 -0.41
N SER A 287 -16.24 8.44 -0.17
CA SER A 287 -15.74 8.06 1.16
C SER A 287 -14.56 8.91 1.64
N VAL A 288 -13.68 9.35 0.73
CA VAL A 288 -12.51 10.17 1.07
C VAL A 288 -12.89 11.62 1.31
N GLU A 289 -13.89 12.13 0.59
CA GLU A 289 -14.41 13.46 0.88
C GLU A 289 -15.05 13.51 2.26
N GLY A 290 -15.75 12.43 2.65
CA GLY A 290 -16.43 12.34 3.93
C GLY A 290 -17.59 13.34 4.05
N SER A 291 -18.26 13.35 5.21
CA SER A 291 -19.41 14.24 5.45
C SER A 291 -19.04 15.73 5.42
N LYS A 292 -17.84 16.06 5.91
CA LYS A 292 -17.36 17.44 6.06
C LYS A 292 -16.61 17.98 4.84
N ARG A 293 -16.23 17.12 3.88
CA ARG A 293 -15.51 17.51 2.66
C ARG A 293 -14.22 18.30 2.93
N VAL A 294 -13.50 17.91 3.98
CA VAL A 294 -12.20 18.52 4.35
C VAL A 294 -11.13 18.24 3.29
N VAL A 295 -11.27 17.14 2.56
CA VAL A 295 -10.53 16.82 1.34
C VAL A 295 -11.52 16.77 0.19
N ARG A 296 -11.30 17.56 -0.87
CA ARG A 296 -12.15 17.59 -2.06
C ARG A 296 -11.47 16.86 -3.21
N VAL A 297 -12.19 15.95 -3.87
CA VAL A 297 -11.70 15.28 -5.08
C VAL A 297 -12.07 16.13 -6.28
N THR A 298 -11.09 16.83 -6.85
CA THR A 298 -11.29 17.73 -8.00
C THR A 298 -11.38 16.98 -9.33
N GLU A 299 -10.76 15.81 -9.40
CA GLU A 299 -10.73 14.97 -10.60
C GLU A 299 -10.65 13.50 -10.21
N ARG A 300 -11.43 12.64 -10.88
CA ARG A 300 -11.18 11.20 -10.90
C ARG A 300 -10.23 10.88 -12.05
N VAL A 301 -9.06 10.36 -11.72
CA VAL A 301 -8.13 9.82 -12.71
C VAL A 301 -8.35 8.31 -12.80
N ALA A 302 -8.72 7.83 -13.98
CA ALA A 302 -8.95 6.40 -14.21
C ALA A 302 -7.64 5.61 -14.11
N MET A 303 -7.74 4.38 -13.61
CA MET A 303 -6.61 3.47 -13.45
C MET A 303 -6.93 2.14 -14.14
N ILE A 304 -7.01 2.20 -15.47
CA ILE A 304 -7.43 1.09 -16.31
C ILE A 304 -6.38 -0.03 -16.23
N PRO A 305 -6.77 -1.30 -15.97
CA PRO A 305 -5.85 -2.43 -16.00
C PRO A 305 -5.05 -2.48 -17.31
N LEU A 306 -3.75 -2.77 -17.23
CA LEU A 306 -2.87 -2.79 -18.41
C LEU A 306 -3.30 -3.86 -19.41
N ALA A 307 -3.81 -4.99 -18.91
CA ALA A 307 -4.38 -6.06 -19.73
C ALA A 307 -5.51 -5.59 -20.64
N TRP A 308 -6.32 -4.62 -20.18
CA TRP A 308 -7.45 -4.07 -20.95
C TRP A 308 -7.01 -2.95 -21.90
N GLN A 309 -5.81 -2.43 -21.73
CA GLN A 309 -5.14 -1.52 -22.67
C GLN A 309 -4.32 -2.29 -23.73
N ASN A 310 -4.40 -3.63 -23.76
CA ASN A 310 -3.58 -4.50 -24.63
C ASN A 310 -2.07 -4.26 -24.49
N LYS A 311 -1.60 -3.92 -23.27
CA LYS A 311 -0.18 -3.71 -22.99
C LYS A 311 0.50 -5.03 -22.64
N PRO A 312 1.66 -5.35 -23.24
CA PRO A 312 2.32 -6.65 -23.04
C PRO A 312 2.78 -6.88 -21.59
N GLU A 313 2.97 -5.82 -20.80
CA GLU A 313 3.35 -5.89 -19.39
C GLU A 313 2.17 -6.21 -18.45
N GLY A 314 0.95 -6.29 -18.99
CA GLY A 314 -0.25 -6.56 -18.21
C GLY A 314 -0.33 -8.00 -17.70
N ILE A 315 -1.06 -8.20 -16.61
CA ILE A 315 -1.38 -9.54 -16.11
C ILE A 315 -2.52 -10.14 -16.93
N TYR A 316 -2.30 -11.29 -17.55
CA TYR A 316 -3.32 -12.03 -18.30
C TYR A 316 -3.58 -13.38 -17.65
N SER A 317 -4.73 -13.56 -16.99
CA SER A 317 -5.11 -14.82 -16.36
C SER A 317 -6.63 -14.97 -16.23
N LYS A 318 -7.12 -16.22 -16.26
CA LYS A 318 -8.55 -16.52 -16.05
C LYS A 318 -9.05 -16.11 -14.67
N GLU A 319 -8.19 -16.20 -13.66
CA GLU A 319 -8.50 -15.82 -12.29
C GLU A 319 -8.68 -14.29 -12.18
N LEU A 320 -7.81 -13.52 -12.84
CA LEU A 320 -7.92 -12.07 -12.91
C LEU A 320 -9.20 -11.65 -13.64
N ASP A 321 -9.53 -12.28 -14.77
CA ASP A 321 -10.75 -11.96 -15.52
C ASP A 321 -12.00 -12.12 -14.66
N ARG A 322 -12.10 -13.23 -13.91
CA ARG A 322 -13.21 -13.47 -12.97
C ARG A 322 -13.26 -12.40 -11.86
N TYR A 323 -12.09 -12.03 -11.35
CA TYR A 323 -11.97 -11.02 -10.31
C TYR A 323 -12.39 -9.62 -10.80
N LEU A 324 -11.92 -9.20 -11.97
CA LEU A 324 -12.29 -7.91 -12.57
C LEU A 324 -13.76 -7.88 -12.98
N HIS A 325 -14.29 -8.99 -13.49
CA HIS A 325 -15.72 -9.13 -13.77
C HIS A 325 -16.55 -8.88 -12.50
N THR A 326 -16.19 -9.52 -11.38
CA THR A 326 -16.87 -9.33 -10.09
C THR A 326 -16.81 -7.88 -9.62
N LYS A 327 -15.64 -7.22 -9.74
CA LYS A 327 -15.49 -5.78 -9.41
C LYS A 327 -16.45 -4.90 -10.21
N ARG A 328 -16.60 -5.18 -11.50
CA ARG A 328 -17.49 -4.41 -12.39
C ARG A 328 -18.96 -4.66 -12.08
N THR A 329 -19.39 -5.94 -12.07
CA THR A 329 -20.81 -6.30 -12.04
C THR A 329 -21.42 -6.29 -10.64
N ARG A 330 -20.63 -6.63 -9.62
CA ARG A 330 -21.14 -6.73 -8.24
C ARG A 330 -20.71 -5.57 -7.33
N MET A 331 -19.67 -4.82 -7.71
CA MET A 331 -19.05 -3.80 -6.84
C MET A 331 -18.94 -2.41 -7.49
N GLY A 332 -19.62 -2.19 -8.62
CA GLY A 332 -19.78 -0.86 -9.23
C GLY A 332 -18.50 -0.18 -9.68
N HIS A 333 -17.40 -0.90 -9.90
CA HIS A 333 -16.14 -0.28 -10.34
C HIS A 333 -16.25 0.20 -11.80
N LEU A 334 -15.85 1.44 -12.03
CA LEU A 334 -15.69 2.09 -13.33
C LEU A 334 -14.35 1.65 -13.91
N LEU A 335 -14.38 0.66 -14.79
CA LEU A 335 -13.18 0.08 -15.42
C LEU A 335 -13.05 0.50 -16.89
N ASP A 336 -13.65 1.65 -17.22
CA ASP A 336 -13.66 2.35 -18.50
C ASP A 336 -12.97 3.73 -18.42
#